data_AF-A0A7Y2TP76-F1
#
_entry.id   AF-A0A7Y2TP76-F1
#
_cell.length_a   1.000
_cell.length_b   1.000
_cell.length_c   1.000
_cell.angle_alpha   90.00
_cell.angle_beta   90.00
_cell.angle_gamma   90.00
#
_symmetry.space_group_name_H-M   'P 1'
#
loop_
_entity.id
_entity.type
_entity.pdbx_description
1 polymer ?
#
loop_
_entity_poly.entity_id
_entity_poly.type
_entity_poly.pdbx_seq_one_letter_code
_entity_poly.pdbx_strand_id
1 'polypeptide(L)'
;MNPPPRKKSRMRRLLFRTLPLLALLVALLVALLLVSGVQTDAGDLLGGDGYLWVLLVSVAALAILLWGIGYRLAALIRNVRSGAPGALLAARWVRNFLALSLPPALIVFFFSAWFLSSTIDSWFDVRVEAALADSLQLGQEFLDTRTLEVRNQLVETAAALSLLEEDGDALRRALLGRVRAAGPSELSIMGTDGTLVATANINALTGLPERPGDFAVVQATQQGEYAAAEPTTDGDLQIRVLLLMPPSYPGST
;
A
#
# COMPACT_ATOMS: atom_id res chain seq x y z
N MET A 1 -22.66 35.32 -73.89
CA MET A 1 -21.47 34.81 -73.19
C MET A 1 -21.90 34.40 -71.78
N ASN A 2 -22.15 33.12 -71.52
CA ASN A 2 -22.61 32.62 -70.20
C ASN A 2 -21.40 32.04 -69.42
N PRO A 3 -21.16 32.39 -68.15
CA PRO A 3 -20.13 31.73 -67.34
C PRO A 3 -20.63 30.36 -66.81
N PRO A 4 -19.75 29.36 -66.64
CA PRO A 4 -20.13 27.99 -66.26
C PRO A 4 -20.41 27.84 -64.74
N PRO A 5 -21.14 26.78 -64.32
CA PRO A 5 -21.70 26.68 -62.98
C PRO A 5 -20.71 26.15 -61.91
N ARG A 6 -20.88 26.67 -60.68
CA ARG A 6 -20.12 26.37 -59.45
C ARG A 6 -20.18 24.88 -59.03
N LYS A 7 -19.05 24.20 -59.11
CA LYS A 7 -18.81 22.82 -58.63
C LYS A 7 -18.54 22.71 -57.10
N LYS A 8 -19.20 23.51 -56.24
CA LYS A 8 -18.91 23.56 -54.77
C LYS A 8 -19.80 22.64 -53.88
N SER A 9 -20.78 21.92 -54.44
CA SER A 9 -21.82 21.24 -53.64
C SER A 9 -21.47 19.82 -53.13
N ARG A 10 -20.64 19.04 -53.83
CA ARG A 10 -20.34 17.65 -53.42
C ARG A 10 -19.29 17.54 -52.30
N MET A 11 -18.34 18.47 -52.24
CA MET A 11 -17.22 18.40 -51.29
C MET A 11 -17.66 18.64 -49.83
N ARG A 12 -18.62 19.55 -49.59
CA ARG A 12 -19.21 19.79 -48.25
C ARG A 12 -19.96 18.58 -47.70
N ARG A 13 -20.59 17.75 -48.54
CA ARG A 13 -21.32 16.54 -48.10
C ARG A 13 -20.38 15.43 -47.62
N LEU A 14 -19.25 15.25 -48.30
CA LEU A 14 -18.18 14.33 -47.89
C LEU A 14 -17.45 14.83 -46.65
N LEU A 15 -17.15 16.13 -46.58
CA LEU A 15 -16.50 16.76 -45.43
C LEU A 15 -17.34 16.62 -44.16
N PHE A 16 -18.66 16.85 -44.27
CA PHE A 16 -19.54 16.59 -43.15
C PHE A 16 -19.47 15.11 -42.81
N ARG A 17 -19.62 14.17 -43.75
CA ARG A 17 -19.62 12.72 -43.45
C ARG A 17 -18.39 12.24 -42.65
N THR A 18 -17.19 12.73 -42.93
CA THR A 18 -15.94 12.35 -42.23
C THR A 18 -15.65 13.13 -40.94
N LEU A 19 -16.31 14.28 -40.73
CA LEU A 19 -16.12 15.14 -39.55
C LEU A 19 -16.18 14.43 -38.19
N PRO A 20 -17.13 13.53 -37.88
CA PRO A 20 -17.18 12.85 -36.58
C PRO A 20 -16.14 11.74 -36.45
N LEU A 21 -15.75 11.13 -37.57
CA LEU A 21 -14.65 10.16 -37.58
C LEU A 21 -13.34 10.87 -37.26
N LEU A 22 -13.15 12.07 -37.84
CA LEU A 22 -12.01 12.93 -37.55
C LEU A 22 -12.05 13.47 -36.12
N ALA A 23 -13.22 13.87 -35.61
CA ALA A 23 -13.38 14.31 -34.22
C ALA A 23 -13.11 13.18 -33.21
N LEU A 24 -13.57 11.96 -33.49
CA LEU A 24 -13.27 10.76 -32.71
C LEU A 24 -11.76 10.48 -32.74
N LEU A 25 -11.13 10.53 -33.93
CA LEU A 25 -9.70 10.31 -34.09
C LEU A 25 -8.90 11.35 -33.30
N VAL A 26 -9.26 12.63 -33.37
CA VAL A 26 -8.62 13.70 -32.60
C VAL A 26 -8.83 13.50 -31.10
N ALA A 27 -10.04 13.15 -30.65
CA ALA A 27 -10.31 12.88 -29.24
C ALA A 27 -9.49 11.68 -28.72
N LEU A 28 -9.38 10.61 -29.52
CA LEU A 28 -8.59 9.43 -29.18
C LEU A 28 -7.09 9.75 -29.15
N LEU A 29 -6.61 10.55 -30.10
CA LEU A 29 -5.20 10.96 -30.21
C LEU A 29 -4.83 11.91 -29.06
N VAL A 30 -5.73 12.82 -28.68
CA VAL A 30 -5.62 13.63 -27.47
C VAL A 30 -5.57 12.72 -26.24
N ALA A 31 -6.54 11.81 -26.05
CA ALA A 31 -6.52 10.88 -24.92
C ALA A 31 -5.23 10.04 -24.84
N LEU A 32 -4.69 9.59 -25.97
CA LEU A 32 -3.44 8.82 -26.04
C LEU A 32 -2.21 9.65 -25.65
N LEU A 33 -2.10 10.88 -26.18
CA LEU A 33 -1.01 11.80 -25.81
C LEU A 33 -1.05 12.14 -24.32
N LEU A 34 -2.25 12.24 -23.74
CA LEU A 34 -2.44 12.56 -22.34
C LEU A 34 -2.02 11.40 -21.42
N VAL A 35 -2.41 10.16 -21.72
CA VAL A 35 -1.96 8.97 -20.98
C VAL A 35 -0.44 8.77 -21.09
N SER A 36 0.14 9.07 -22.25
CA SER A 36 1.59 9.03 -22.45
C SER A 36 2.31 10.16 -21.69
N GLY A 37 1.73 11.35 -21.63
CA GLY A 37 2.28 12.51 -20.92
C GLY A 37 2.20 12.41 -19.39
N VAL A 38 1.29 11.58 -18.85
CA VAL A 38 1.22 11.27 -17.41
C VAL A 38 2.36 10.33 -16.97
N GLN A 39 2.92 9.53 -17.87
CA GLN A 39 4.03 8.61 -17.57
C GLN A 39 5.42 9.20 -17.81
N THR A 40 5.52 10.35 -18.47
CA THR A 40 6.78 11.06 -18.68
C THR A 40 6.75 12.35 -17.87
N ASP A 41 7.90 12.85 -17.42
CA ASP A 41 8.07 14.09 -16.63
C ASP A 41 7.64 15.38 -17.38
N ALA A 42 6.56 15.33 -18.17
CA ALA A 42 5.86 16.46 -18.77
C ALA A 42 4.92 17.16 -17.78
N GLY A 43 4.99 16.83 -16.48
CA GLY A 43 4.27 17.53 -15.40
C GLY A 43 4.61 19.02 -15.29
N ASP A 44 5.75 19.44 -15.86
CA ASP A 44 6.21 20.84 -15.82
C ASP A 44 5.62 21.72 -16.94
N LEU A 45 5.00 21.13 -17.98
CA LEU A 45 4.40 21.88 -19.09
C LEU A 45 2.97 22.39 -18.80
N LEU A 46 2.28 21.83 -17.81
CA LEU A 46 0.88 22.16 -17.50
C LEU A 46 0.63 22.53 -16.02
N GLY A 47 1.68 22.60 -15.19
CA GLY A 47 1.57 22.95 -13.77
C GLY A 47 0.74 21.96 -12.96
N GLY A 48 0.72 22.14 -11.63
CA GLY A 48 0.02 21.24 -10.68
C GLY A 48 -1.47 20.98 -10.97
N ASP A 49 -2.10 21.78 -11.83
CA ASP A 49 -3.50 21.66 -12.26
C ASP A 49 -3.68 21.02 -13.65
N GLY A 50 -2.60 20.54 -14.28
CA GLY A 50 -2.63 19.96 -15.63
C GLY A 50 -3.64 18.81 -15.75
N TYR A 51 -3.81 18.01 -14.70
CA TYR A 51 -4.82 16.94 -14.67
C TYR A 51 -6.26 17.46 -14.82
N LEU A 52 -6.61 18.56 -14.14
CA LEU A 52 -7.95 19.15 -14.24
C LEU A 52 -8.21 19.72 -15.62
N TRP A 53 -7.24 20.42 -16.21
CA TRP A 53 -7.38 20.96 -17.57
C TRP A 53 -7.56 19.85 -18.60
N VAL A 54 -6.79 18.78 -18.47
CA VAL A 54 -6.85 17.59 -19.30
C VAL A 54 -8.19 16.87 -19.20
N LEU A 55 -8.70 16.71 -17.97
CA LEU A 55 -10.02 16.14 -17.73
C LEU A 55 -11.11 17.00 -18.39
N LEU A 56 -11.01 18.33 -18.25
CA LEU A 56 -12.00 19.28 -18.79
C LEU A 56 -12.01 19.26 -20.33
N VAL A 57 -10.84 19.25 -20.97
CA VAL A 57 -10.71 19.11 -22.44
C VAL A 57 -11.26 17.77 -22.92
N SER A 58 -10.96 16.68 -22.20
CA SER A 58 -11.44 15.34 -22.55
C SER A 58 -12.97 15.25 -22.45
N VAL A 59 -13.54 15.78 -21.37
CA VAL A 59 -14.99 15.85 -21.17
C VAL A 59 -15.64 16.73 -22.24
N ALA A 60 -15.06 17.89 -22.57
CA ALA A 60 -15.57 18.78 -23.61
C ALA A 60 -15.52 18.11 -25.00
N ALA A 61 -14.42 17.43 -25.33
CA ALA A 61 -14.27 16.68 -26.57
C ALA A 61 -15.31 15.55 -26.68
N LEU A 62 -15.51 14.80 -25.58
CA LEU A 62 -16.50 13.73 -25.49
C LEU A 62 -17.92 14.29 -25.64
N ALA A 63 -18.24 15.43 -25.03
CA ALA A 63 -19.53 16.09 -25.15
C ALA A 63 -19.82 16.55 -26.59
N ILE A 64 -18.84 17.16 -27.28
CA ILE A 64 -18.96 17.57 -28.69
C ILE A 64 -19.19 16.34 -29.59
N LEU A 65 -18.47 15.25 -29.33
CA LEU A 65 -18.62 14.01 -30.07
C LEU A 65 -20.02 13.41 -29.89
N LEU A 66 -20.49 13.30 -28.64
CA LEU A 66 -21.83 12.82 -28.31
C LEU A 66 -22.91 13.69 -28.95
N TRP A 67 -22.74 15.02 -28.92
CA TRP A 67 -23.63 15.96 -29.60
C TRP A 67 -23.66 15.72 -31.11
N GLY A 68 -22.49 15.51 -31.74
CA GLY A 68 -22.39 15.25 -33.18
C GLY A 68 -23.04 13.92 -33.59
N ILE A 69 -22.85 12.87 -32.79
CA ILE A 69 -23.51 11.56 -32.99
C ILE A 69 -25.03 11.72 -32.83
N GLY A 70 -25.48 12.38 -31.76
CA GLY A 70 -26.90 12.62 -31.48
C GLY A 70 -27.59 13.42 -32.59
N TYR A 71 -26.96 14.49 -33.06
CA TYR A 71 -27.48 15.30 -34.17
C TYR A 71 -27.68 14.49 -35.45
N ARG A 72 -26.71 13.61 -35.79
CA ARG A 72 -26.84 12.72 -36.95
C ARG A 72 -27.92 11.67 -36.79
N LEU A 73 -28.03 11.10 -35.60
CA LEU A 73 -29.04 10.11 -35.31
C LEU A 73 -30.43 10.74 -35.42
N ALA A 74 -30.62 11.93 -34.86
CA ALA A 74 -31.84 12.71 -34.99
C ALA A 74 -32.16 13.06 -36.45
N ALA A 75 -31.17 13.51 -37.22
CA ALA A 75 -31.33 13.77 -38.65
C ALA A 75 -31.68 12.50 -39.44
N LEU A 76 -31.06 11.36 -39.12
CA LEU A 76 -31.37 10.07 -39.74
C LEU A 76 -32.81 9.65 -39.43
N ILE A 77 -33.23 9.70 -38.16
CA ILE A 77 -34.60 9.37 -37.74
C ILE A 77 -35.62 10.26 -38.47
N ARG A 78 -35.33 11.57 -38.56
CA ARG A 78 -36.20 12.53 -39.24
C ARG A 78 -36.28 12.28 -40.75
N ASN A 79 -35.16 11.97 -41.41
CA ASN A 79 -35.10 11.64 -42.83
C ASN A 79 -35.75 10.28 -43.17
N VAL A 80 -35.70 9.33 -42.24
CA VAL A 80 -36.41 8.05 -42.32
C VAL A 80 -37.92 8.27 -42.22
N ARG A 81 -38.36 9.13 -41.28
CA ARG A 81 -39.78 9.53 -41.15
C ARG A 81 -40.30 10.31 -42.36
N SER A 82 -39.47 11.14 -42.99
CA SER A 82 -39.86 11.96 -44.14
C SER A 82 -39.81 11.21 -45.48
N GLY A 83 -39.60 9.89 -45.49
CA GLY A 83 -39.68 9.06 -46.70
C GLY A 83 -38.58 9.32 -47.75
N ALA A 84 -37.45 9.92 -47.37
CA ALA A 84 -36.40 10.26 -48.33
C ALA A 84 -35.78 8.98 -48.97
N PRO A 85 -35.78 8.83 -50.31
CA PRO A 85 -35.23 7.65 -50.97
C PRO A 85 -33.71 7.56 -50.71
N GLY A 86 -33.32 6.57 -49.90
CA GLY A 86 -31.95 6.33 -49.45
C GLY A 86 -31.79 6.21 -47.93
N ALA A 87 -32.60 6.92 -47.14
CA ALA A 87 -32.52 6.88 -45.67
C ALA A 87 -33.09 5.57 -45.09
N LEU A 88 -34.12 5.01 -45.72
CA LEU A 88 -34.75 3.75 -45.33
C LEU A 88 -33.79 2.55 -45.47
N LEU A 89 -32.96 2.54 -46.51
CA LEU A 89 -31.94 1.51 -46.70
C LEU A 89 -30.88 1.60 -45.60
N ALA A 90 -30.31 2.79 -45.37
CA ALA A 90 -29.31 2.99 -44.31
C ALA A 90 -29.83 2.59 -42.92
N ALA A 91 -31.08 2.95 -42.59
CA ALA A 91 -31.70 2.58 -41.32
C ALA A 91 -31.86 1.05 -41.15
N ARG A 92 -32.19 0.33 -42.23
CA ARG A 92 -32.29 -1.13 -42.21
C ARG A 92 -30.93 -1.78 -41.94
N TRP A 93 -29.86 -1.28 -42.55
CA TRP A 93 -28.49 -1.75 -42.29
C TRP A 93 -28.07 -1.48 -40.84
N VAL A 94 -28.30 -0.28 -40.32
CA VAL A 94 -27.97 0.08 -38.93
C VAL A 94 -28.72 -0.80 -37.94
N ARG A 95 -30.02 -1.02 -38.14
CA ARG A 95 -30.82 -1.88 -37.26
C ARG A 95 -30.32 -3.32 -37.27
N ASN A 96 -30.05 -3.88 -38.45
CA ASN A 96 -29.57 -5.26 -38.57
C ASN A 96 -28.18 -5.41 -37.94
N PHE A 97 -27.29 -4.44 -38.13
CA PHE A 97 -25.96 -4.44 -37.52
C PHE A 97 -26.05 -4.35 -36.00
N LEU A 98 -26.92 -3.49 -35.48
CA LEU A 98 -27.14 -3.37 -34.03
C LEU A 98 -27.71 -4.65 -33.45
N ALA A 99 -28.71 -5.27 -34.11
CA ALA A 99 -29.29 -6.53 -33.67
C ALA A 99 -28.27 -7.68 -33.61
N LEU A 100 -27.27 -7.68 -34.50
CA LEU A 100 -26.22 -8.71 -34.54
C LEU A 100 -25.08 -8.47 -33.55
N SER A 101 -24.71 -7.21 -33.32
CA SER A 101 -23.52 -6.83 -32.53
C SER A 101 -23.82 -6.46 -31.07
N LEU A 102 -25.02 -5.98 -30.76
CA LEU A 102 -25.40 -5.57 -29.41
C LEU A 102 -25.44 -6.75 -28.41
N PRO A 103 -26.01 -7.93 -28.76
CA PRO A 103 -26.06 -9.05 -27.81
C PRO A 103 -24.68 -9.51 -27.29
N PRO A 104 -23.67 -9.81 -28.13
CA PRO A 104 -22.37 -10.23 -27.63
C PRO A 104 -21.66 -9.12 -26.86
N ALA A 105 -21.81 -7.86 -27.25
CA ALA A 105 -21.25 -6.72 -26.53
C ALA A 105 -21.85 -6.58 -25.11
N LEU A 106 -23.17 -6.75 -24.98
CA LEU A 106 -23.85 -6.74 -23.68
C LEU A 106 -23.40 -7.91 -22.82
N ILE A 107 -23.26 -9.12 -23.37
CA ILE A 107 -22.77 -10.29 -22.62
C ILE A 107 -21.39 -9.99 -22.04
N VAL A 108 -20.46 -9.49 -22.85
CA VAL A 108 -19.11 -9.15 -22.37
C VAL A 108 -19.17 -8.04 -21.32
N PHE A 109 -19.96 -6.98 -21.54
CA PHE A 109 -20.10 -5.88 -20.58
C PHE A 109 -20.64 -6.36 -19.24
N PHE A 110 -21.75 -7.11 -19.24
CA PHE A 110 -22.35 -7.64 -18.01
C PHE A 110 -21.45 -8.67 -17.34
N PHE A 111 -20.78 -9.53 -18.12
CA PHE A 111 -19.82 -10.48 -17.57
C PHE A 111 -18.64 -9.76 -16.92
N SER A 112 -18.07 -8.73 -17.56
CA SER A 112 -17.01 -7.92 -16.97
C SER A 112 -17.47 -7.19 -15.71
N ALA A 113 -18.69 -6.64 -15.70
CA ALA A 113 -19.25 -5.98 -14.52
C ALA A 113 -19.49 -6.96 -13.36
N TRP A 114 -20.08 -8.13 -13.67
CA TRP A 114 -20.32 -9.20 -12.71
C TRP A 114 -19.02 -9.79 -12.17
N PHE A 115 -18.06 -10.05 -13.05
CA PHE A 115 -16.72 -10.51 -12.67
C PHE A 115 -16.02 -9.48 -11.79
N LEU A 116 -16.08 -8.19 -12.13
CA LEU A 116 -15.46 -7.15 -11.32
C LEU A 116 -16.06 -7.09 -9.91
N SER A 117 -17.39 -7.14 -9.78
CA SER A 117 -18.03 -7.16 -8.46
C SER A 117 -17.71 -8.43 -7.68
N SER A 118 -17.80 -9.60 -8.31
CA SER A 118 -17.66 -10.88 -7.60
C SER A 118 -16.19 -11.27 -7.32
N THR A 119 -15.24 -10.88 -8.17
CA THR A 119 -13.82 -11.20 -7.97
C THR A 119 -13.17 -10.31 -6.92
N ILE A 120 -13.54 -9.03 -6.83
CA ILE A 120 -13.02 -8.13 -5.79
C ILE A 120 -13.43 -8.63 -4.40
N ASP A 121 -14.71 -8.94 -4.21
CA ASP A 121 -15.22 -9.36 -2.90
C ASP A 121 -14.62 -10.71 -2.44
N SER A 122 -14.47 -11.67 -3.37
CA SER A 122 -14.06 -13.03 -3.02
C SER A 122 -12.55 -13.24 -2.84
N TRP A 123 -11.71 -12.53 -3.60
CA TRP A 123 -10.25 -12.78 -3.59
C TRP A 123 -9.49 -11.85 -2.66
N PHE A 124 -10.06 -10.71 -2.27
CA PHE A 124 -9.39 -9.79 -1.36
C PHE A 124 -9.72 -10.08 0.10
N ASP A 125 -10.99 -10.27 0.44
CA ASP A 125 -11.41 -10.40 1.84
C ASP A 125 -10.80 -11.64 2.52
N VAL A 126 -10.99 -12.82 1.92
CA VAL A 126 -10.56 -14.09 2.54
C VAL A 126 -9.04 -14.25 2.59
N ARG A 127 -8.30 -13.66 1.65
CA ARG A 127 -6.85 -13.90 1.52
C ARG A 127 -6.00 -12.81 2.16
N VAL A 128 -6.52 -11.60 2.31
CA VAL A 128 -5.82 -10.52 3.04
C VAL A 128 -6.05 -10.66 4.54
N GLU A 129 -7.27 -10.92 4.98
CA GLU A 129 -7.57 -11.07 6.41
C GLU A 129 -6.83 -12.29 7.00
N ALA A 130 -6.88 -13.44 6.29
CA ALA A 130 -6.15 -14.63 6.71
C ALA A 130 -4.63 -14.42 6.71
N ALA A 131 -4.06 -13.78 5.68
CA ALA A 131 -2.62 -13.50 5.65
C ALA A 131 -2.18 -12.50 6.73
N LEU A 132 -3.02 -11.52 7.05
CA LEU A 132 -2.76 -10.56 8.12
C LEU A 132 -2.83 -11.24 9.49
N ALA A 133 -3.86 -12.04 9.73
CA ALA A 133 -4.01 -12.84 10.95
C ALA A 133 -2.83 -13.81 11.12
N ASP A 134 -2.44 -14.54 10.08
CA ASP A 134 -1.29 -15.45 10.10
C ASP A 134 0.02 -14.69 10.36
N SER A 135 0.19 -13.50 9.77
CA SER A 135 1.39 -12.67 10.02
C SER A 135 1.45 -12.14 11.45
N LEU A 136 0.29 -11.81 12.04
CA LEU A 136 0.20 -11.37 13.43
C LEU A 136 0.48 -12.52 14.39
N GLN A 137 -0.10 -13.69 14.14
CA GLN A 137 0.15 -14.90 14.92
C GLN A 137 1.64 -15.29 14.85
N LEU A 138 2.24 -15.30 13.66
CA LEU A 138 3.66 -15.59 13.49
C LEU A 138 4.54 -14.56 14.21
N GLY A 139 4.17 -13.27 14.16
CA GLY A 139 4.86 -12.21 14.89
C GLY A 139 4.81 -12.42 16.41
N GLN A 140 3.64 -12.79 16.95
CA GLN A 140 3.47 -13.12 18.36
C GLN A 140 4.28 -14.37 18.76
N GLU A 141 4.19 -15.44 17.98
CA GLU A 141 4.97 -16.68 18.23
C GLU A 141 6.48 -16.44 18.17
N PHE A 142 6.94 -15.58 17.25
CA PHE A 142 8.33 -15.18 17.18
C PHE A 142 8.76 -14.40 18.43
N LEU A 143 7.98 -13.42 18.87
CA LEU A 143 8.27 -12.65 20.09
C LEU A 143 8.29 -13.54 21.34
N ASP A 144 7.34 -14.47 21.48
CA ASP A 144 7.28 -15.41 22.59
C ASP A 144 8.50 -16.35 22.58
N THR A 145 8.83 -16.91 21.42
CA THR A 145 10.00 -17.80 21.28
C THR A 145 11.29 -17.06 21.62
N ARG A 146 11.45 -15.82 21.14
CA ARG A 146 12.62 -14.99 21.45
C ARG A 146 12.66 -14.60 22.93
N THR A 147 11.52 -14.32 23.54
CA THR A 147 11.42 -14.02 24.97
C THR A 147 11.89 -15.22 25.82
N LEU A 148 11.48 -16.43 25.45
CA LEU A 148 11.93 -17.67 26.10
C LEU A 148 13.42 -17.93 25.90
N GLU A 149 13.95 -17.69 24.69
CA GLU A 149 15.37 -17.83 24.38
C GLU A 149 16.23 -16.90 25.25
N VAL A 150 15.88 -15.60 25.28
CA VAL A 150 16.58 -14.60 26.10
C VAL A 150 16.47 -14.92 27.60
N ARG A 151 15.30 -15.37 28.05
CA ARG A 151 15.11 -15.81 29.44
C ARG A 151 16.07 -16.93 29.82
N ASN A 152 16.14 -17.99 29.01
CA ASN A 152 17.03 -19.12 29.28
C ASN A 152 18.50 -18.70 29.27
N GLN A 153 18.90 -17.85 28.32
CA GLN A 153 20.25 -17.28 28.28
C GLN A 153 20.58 -16.44 29.52
N LEU A 154 19.61 -15.66 30.03
CA LEU A 154 19.80 -14.85 31.25
C LEU A 154 19.95 -15.73 32.49
N VAL A 155 19.15 -16.79 32.63
CA VAL A 155 19.27 -17.76 33.74
C VAL A 155 20.63 -18.44 33.73
N GLU A 156 21.10 -18.90 32.57
CA GLU A 156 22.43 -19.52 32.42
C GLU A 156 23.54 -18.52 32.77
N THR A 157 23.39 -17.27 32.33
CA THR A 157 24.35 -16.19 32.62
C THR A 157 24.37 -15.88 34.11
N ALA A 158 23.22 -15.72 34.77
CA ALA A 158 23.14 -15.46 36.21
C ALA A 158 23.77 -16.59 37.02
N ALA A 159 23.53 -17.85 36.64
CA ALA A 159 24.18 -19.00 37.27
C ALA A 159 25.71 -18.96 37.11
N ALA A 160 26.22 -18.64 35.91
CA ALA A 160 27.66 -18.49 35.68
C ALA A 160 28.28 -17.34 36.48
N LEU A 161 27.56 -16.21 36.61
CA LEU A 161 28.03 -15.05 37.38
C LEU A 161 28.03 -15.31 38.90
N SER A 162 27.11 -16.12 39.42
CA SER A 162 27.08 -16.49 40.84
C SER A 162 28.28 -17.33 41.29
N LEU A 163 29.05 -17.88 40.34
CA LEU A 163 30.27 -18.66 40.59
C LEU A 163 31.54 -17.79 40.59
N LEU A 164 31.43 -16.49 40.27
CA LEU A 164 32.56 -15.56 40.26
C LEU A 164 32.83 -15.00 41.66
N GLU A 165 34.11 -14.78 41.99
CA GLU A 165 34.53 -14.14 43.24
C GLU A 165 34.10 -12.66 43.31
N GLU A 166 34.03 -12.10 44.53
CA GLU A 166 33.51 -10.76 44.89
C GLU A 166 34.32 -9.55 44.36
N ASP A 167 34.84 -9.63 43.13
CA ASP A 167 35.53 -8.50 42.47
C ASP A 167 34.61 -7.84 41.42
N GLY A 168 34.22 -6.59 41.66
CA GLY A 168 33.38 -5.80 40.76
C GLY A 168 33.98 -5.59 39.36
N ASP A 169 35.31 -5.55 39.23
CA ASP A 169 35.98 -5.42 37.93
C ASP A 169 36.02 -6.75 37.16
N ALA A 170 36.09 -7.88 37.87
CA ALA A 170 35.91 -9.20 37.27
C ALA A 170 34.47 -9.35 36.73
N LEU A 171 33.50 -8.86 37.48
CA LEU A 171 32.10 -8.93 37.11
C LEU A 171 31.78 -8.13 35.84
N ARG A 172 32.25 -6.88 35.77
CA ARG A 172 32.02 -6.01 34.62
C ARG A 172 32.63 -6.58 33.33
N ARG A 173 33.80 -7.23 33.45
CA ARG A 173 34.45 -7.95 32.34
C ARG A 173 33.67 -9.19 31.91
N ALA A 174 33.14 -9.96 32.86
CA ALA A 174 32.31 -11.12 32.56
C ALA A 174 31.02 -10.74 31.81
N LEU A 175 30.34 -9.68 32.25
CA LEU A 175 29.15 -9.14 31.57
C LEU A 175 29.47 -8.68 30.13
N LEU A 176 30.55 -7.92 29.94
CA LEU A 176 30.97 -7.46 28.60
C LEU A 176 31.34 -8.63 27.69
N GLY A 177 31.98 -9.67 28.23
CA GLY A 177 32.29 -10.91 27.50
C GLY A 177 31.01 -11.62 27.03
N ARG A 178 29.98 -11.69 27.89
CA ARG A 178 28.71 -12.34 27.56
C ARG A 178 27.87 -11.55 26.55
N VAL A 179 27.79 -10.22 26.69
CA VAL A 179 27.12 -9.34 25.71
C VAL A 179 27.74 -9.52 24.32
N ARG A 180 29.08 -9.60 24.23
CA ARG A 180 29.78 -9.80 22.95
C ARG A 180 29.62 -11.21 22.37
N ALA A 181 29.48 -12.23 23.21
CA ALA A 181 29.44 -13.63 22.77
C ALA A 181 28.02 -14.17 22.52
N ALA A 182 27.05 -13.77 23.34
CA ALA A 182 25.68 -14.30 23.33
C ALA A 182 24.68 -13.33 22.69
N GLY A 183 25.03 -12.04 22.54
CA GLY A 183 24.23 -11.09 21.77
C GLY A 183 23.04 -10.38 22.43
N PRO A 184 22.78 -10.41 23.77
CA PRO A 184 21.90 -9.41 24.35
C PRO A 184 22.43 -8.01 24.02
N SER A 185 21.56 -7.09 23.61
CA SER A 185 21.94 -5.70 23.35
C SER A 185 22.47 -5.02 24.62
N GLU A 186 21.92 -5.40 25.78
CA GLU A 186 22.25 -4.81 27.07
C GLU A 186 22.05 -5.81 28.23
N LEU A 187 22.98 -5.81 29.19
CA LEU A 187 22.87 -6.50 30.48
C LEU A 187 23.20 -5.51 31.60
N SER A 188 22.26 -5.33 32.53
CA SER A 188 22.43 -4.47 33.70
C SER A 188 22.05 -5.18 34.97
N ILE A 189 22.78 -4.92 36.05
CA ILE A 189 22.48 -5.38 37.40
C ILE A 189 22.11 -4.16 38.21
N MET A 190 20.93 -4.21 38.81
CA MET A 190 20.41 -3.17 39.69
C MET A 190 20.10 -3.77 41.05
N GLY A 191 20.34 -2.98 42.10
CA GLY A 191 19.80 -3.24 43.42
C GLY A 191 18.27 -3.14 43.42
N THR A 192 17.63 -3.76 44.40
CA THR A 192 16.17 -3.71 44.59
C THR A 192 15.66 -2.30 44.93
N ASP A 193 16.56 -1.40 45.33
CA ASP A 193 16.35 0.03 45.55
C ASP A 193 16.50 0.89 44.27
N GLY A 194 16.80 0.26 43.13
CA GLY A 194 17.00 0.92 41.84
C GLY A 194 18.42 1.48 41.64
N THR A 195 19.37 1.16 42.51
CA THR A 195 20.78 1.53 42.33
C THR A 195 21.42 0.68 41.22
N LEU A 196 22.14 1.29 40.28
CA LEU A 196 22.84 0.56 39.22
C LEU A 196 24.18 0.05 39.76
N VAL A 197 24.33 -1.28 39.85
CA VAL A 197 25.56 -1.93 40.34
C VAL A 197 26.56 -2.13 39.20
N ALA A 198 26.08 -2.64 38.06
CA ALA A 198 26.91 -2.83 36.87
C ALA A 198 26.07 -2.79 35.59
N THR A 199 26.67 -2.35 34.49
CA THR A 199 26.06 -2.38 33.15
C THR A 199 27.08 -2.76 32.08
N ALA A 200 26.60 -3.49 31.07
CA ALA A 200 27.31 -3.83 29.85
C ALA A 200 26.35 -3.68 28.67
N ASN A 201 26.71 -2.85 27.68
CA ASN A 201 25.95 -2.64 26.46
C ASN A 201 26.83 -2.95 25.25
N ILE A 202 26.26 -3.52 24.19
CA ILE A 202 26.96 -3.79 22.93
C ILE A 202 27.31 -2.48 22.19
N ASN A 203 26.49 -1.45 22.35
CA ASN A 203 26.66 -0.11 21.80
C ASN A 203 26.96 0.88 22.92
N ALA A 204 28.24 1.18 23.15
CA ALA A 204 28.70 2.12 24.19
C ALA A 204 28.25 3.59 23.96
N LEU A 205 27.61 3.89 22.83
CA LEU A 205 27.10 5.21 22.46
C LEU A 205 25.60 5.38 22.78
N THR A 206 24.88 4.29 23.04
CA THR A 206 23.50 4.32 23.52
C THR A 206 23.55 4.67 25.01
N GLY A 207 22.70 5.58 25.48
CA GLY A 207 22.80 6.20 26.82
C GLY A 207 22.68 5.25 28.02
N LEU A 208 22.41 5.82 29.20
CA LEU A 208 22.18 5.03 30.41
C LEU A 208 21.01 4.04 30.22
N PRO A 209 21.02 2.88 30.90
CA PRO A 209 19.95 1.89 30.82
C PRO A 209 18.59 2.51 31.06
N GLU A 210 17.59 2.18 30.25
CA GLU A 210 16.21 2.56 30.54
C GLU A 210 15.74 1.82 31.81
N ARG A 211 15.29 2.61 32.81
CA ARG A 211 14.79 2.06 34.07
C ARG A 211 13.61 1.11 33.76
N PRO A 212 13.64 -0.15 34.24
CA PRO A 212 12.50 -1.05 34.08
C PRO A 212 11.23 -0.45 34.71
N GLY A 213 10.08 -0.68 34.08
CA GLY A 213 8.79 -0.26 34.63
C GLY A 213 8.54 -0.88 36.01
N ASP A 214 7.86 -0.14 36.90
CA ASP A 214 7.65 -0.58 38.29
C ASP A 214 6.93 -1.94 38.38
N PHE A 215 6.02 -2.23 37.45
CA PHE A 215 5.36 -3.54 37.36
C PHE A 215 6.34 -4.68 37.11
N ALA A 216 7.29 -4.50 36.20
CA ALA A 216 8.29 -5.51 35.86
C ALA A 216 9.20 -5.81 37.07
N VAL A 217 9.61 -4.77 37.81
CA VAL A 217 10.43 -4.92 39.03
C VAL A 217 9.66 -5.65 40.13
N VAL A 218 8.40 -5.26 40.37
CA VAL A 218 7.56 -5.90 41.39
C VAL A 218 7.32 -7.36 41.05
N GLN A 219 7.02 -7.69 39.78
CA GLN A 219 6.81 -9.06 39.35
C GLN A 219 8.08 -9.90 39.48
N ALA A 220 9.23 -9.37 39.05
CA ALA A 220 10.51 -10.06 39.19
C ALA A 220 10.87 -10.30 40.67
N THR A 221 10.56 -9.36 41.56
CA THR A 221 10.83 -9.50 43.00
C THR A 221 9.90 -10.51 43.67
N GLN A 222 8.63 -10.58 43.25
CA GLN A 222 7.64 -11.49 43.86
C GLN A 222 7.70 -12.91 43.28
N GLN A 223 7.89 -13.06 41.96
CA GLN A 223 7.87 -14.33 41.25
C GLN A 223 9.27 -14.85 40.92
N GLY A 224 10.32 -14.07 41.20
CA GLY A 224 11.71 -14.40 40.90
C GLY A 224 12.15 -14.05 39.47
N GLU A 225 11.21 -13.82 38.56
CA GLU A 225 11.50 -13.48 37.17
C GLU A 225 10.40 -12.64 36.51
N TYR A 226 10.77 -11.92 35.45
CA TYR A 226 9.88 -11.23 34.54
C TYR A 226 10.43 -11.39 33.12
N ALA A 227 9.58 -11.71 32.14
CA ALA A 227 9.97 -11.83 30.75
C ALA A 227 8.80 -11.41 29.85
N ALA A 228 8.94 -10.31 29.12
CA ALA A 228 7.90 -9.82 28.21
C ALA A 228 8.48 -8.96 27.09
N ALA A 229 7.79 -8.90 25.96
CA ALA A 229 8.00 -7.88 24.94
C ALA A 229 7.20 -6.61 25.31
N GLU A 230 7.89 -5.50 25.52
CA GLU A 230 7.31 -4.21 25.89
C GLU A 230 7.71 -3.12 24.90
N PRO A 231 6.86 -2.12 24.65
CA PRO A 231 7.22 -0.96 23.86
C PRO A 231 8.20 -0.06 24.65
N THR A 232 9.26 0.41 24.00
CA THR A 232 10.18 1.43 24.53
C THR A 232 9.59 2.83 24.34
N THR A 233 10.22 3.84 24.95
CA THR A 233 9.76 5.23 24.90
C THR A 233 9.67 5.80 23.46
N ASP A 234 10.49 5.28 22.54
CA ASP A 234 10.52 5.66 21.12
C ASP A 234 9.52 4.88 20.24
N GLY A 235 8.76 3.94 20.82
CA GLY A 235 7.73 3.15 20.13
C GLY A 235 8.21 1.84 19.50
N ASP A 236 9.51 1.52 19.59
CA ASP A 236 10.05 0.21 19.22
C ASP A 236 9.70 -0.87 20.26
N LEU A 237 9.59 -2.12 19.84
CA LEU A 237 9.40 -3.27 20.75
C LEU A 237 10.75 -3.79 21.24
N GLN A 238 10.92 -3.90 22.56
CA GLN A 238 12.08 -4.52 23.19
C GLN A 238 11.66 -5.72 24.04
N ILE A 239 12.46 -6.78 24.03
CA ILE A 239 12.27 -7.93 24.93
C ILE A 239 13.02 -7.63 26.22
N ARG A 240 12.29 -7.49 27.33
CA ARG A 240 12.88 -7.29 28.65
C ARG A 240 12.75 -8.55 29.49
N VAL A 241 13.87 -8.99 30.03
CA VAL A 241 13.92 -10.09 30.99
C VAL A 241 14.63 -9.61 32.26
N LEU A 242 13.98 -9.80 33.40
CA LEU A 242 14.52 -9.54 34.73
C LEU A 242 14.56 -10.84 35.51
N LEU A 243 15.64 -11.05 36.27
CA LEU A 243 15.80 -12.20 37.14
C LEU A 243 16.27 -11.72 38.51
N LEU A 244 15.58 -12.14 39.57
CA LEU A 244 16.00 -11.85 40.93
C LEU A 244 17.21 -12.72 41.27
N MET A 245 18.34 -12.09 41.59
CA MET A 245 19.54 -12.81 42.01
C MET A 245 19.47 -13.18 43.50
N PRO A 246 20.01 -14.35 43.89
CA PRO A 246 20.12 -14.72 45.29
C PRO A 246 21.01 -13.72 46.07
N PRO A 247 20.82 -13.58 47.39
CA PRO A 247 21.44 -12.53 48.22
C PRO A 247 22.97 -12.55 48.29
N SER A 248 23.62 -13.62 47.83
CA SER A 248 25.07 -13.72 47.68
C SER A 248 25.45 -13.45 46.22
N TYR A 249 25.78 -12.20 45.90
CA TYR A 249 26.21 -11.80 44.57
C TYR A 249 27.45 -10.87 44.63
N PRO A 250 28.45 -11.04 43.75
CA PRO A 250 29.64 -10.19 43.71
C PRO A 250 29.29 -8.70 43.54
N GLY A 251 29.70 -7.86 44.50
CA GLY A 251 29.49 -6.40 44.49
C GLY A 251 28.41 -5.86 45.44
N SER A 252 27.93 -6.66 46.40
CA SER A 252 26.94 -6.25 47.42
C SER A 252 27.50 -5.48 48.62
N THR A 253 28.75 -5.01 48.56
CA THR A 253 29.40 -4.23 49.63
C THR A 253 29.31 -2.74 49.41
#